data_AF-F5T5Z4-F1
#
_entry.id   AF-F5T5Z4-F1
#
_cell.length_a   1.000
_cell.length_b   1.000
_cell.length_c   1.000
_cell.angle_alpha   90.00
_cell.angle_beta   90.00
_cell.angle_gamma   90.00
#
_symmetry.space_group_name_H-M   'P 1'
#
loop_
_entity.id
_entity.type
_entity.pdbx_description
1 polymer ?
#
loop_
_entity_poly.entity_id
_entity_poly.type
_entity_poly.pdbx_seq_one_letter_code
_entity_poly.pdbx_strand_id
1 'polypeptide(L)'
;MDGIINVNKEAGMTSFDVLRALKKILREKKMGHAGTLDPMAEGVLLVCVGKATKLVDSLMSEVKVYRAELLLGVETDTEDSTGKRLSEEENCVTKEEVLSAFHSLLGKREQIPPMYSAKKVEGKRLYSMAREGIVIERKPSPIEIFSIELLSLTEPEPFEGLSCRGKHQRISFRVKCSKGTYIRTLCTEIGEKLGTKACMSALTREEVGEFHLKESKTLSEIERYTKEGALSSFLKPALYSKVPTVLTFGKFDGVHLGHQKIFSSVFRIGEEEGLKPAVLSFTMEKGSFFLQGRKEMLSTEDEHFTRLKNAGFQEVYLYPLTMEAARMSPEDFVRIILIDALKVKHLVVGTDCSFGYQGAGNVEFLKNLQGKYGFRLTVVDKVLTKSPAGEEVEISSSYIRKALEEGRVEEAAALLGRPYSINGTVVHGKAIGRSLSFPTANIFPKEGKLIPKEGVYYTRVMARGEEYDAMTNIGKNPSISEENPLTIESHLLNFDKEIYGEKIRISFLERIREQKRFPNLDALKAQLKEDLLTVEQFRKDRT
;
A
#
# COMPACT_ATOMS: atom_id res chain seq x y z
N MET A 1 -7.39 5.45 12.49
CA MET A 1 -7.86 4.05 12.26
C MET A 1 -7.55 3.69 10.81
N ASP A 2 -7.04 2.49 10.52
CA ASP A 2 -6.64 2.09 9.17
C ASP A 2 -7.27 0.74 8.78
N GLY A 3 -8.04 0.68 7.69
CA GLY A 3 -8.64 -0.59 7.25
C GLY A 3 -9.64 -0.48 6.11
N ILE A 4 -10.19 -1.62 5.71
CA ILE A 4 -11.22 -1.76 4.66
C ILE A 4 -12.52 -2.18 5.32
N ILE A 5 -13.61 -1.49 5.00
CA ILE A 5 -14.96 -1.78 5.49
C ILE A 5 -15.79 -2.25 4.30
N ASN A 6 -16.42 -3.42 4.44
CA ASN A 6 -17.43 -3.91 3.50
C ASN A 6 -18.80 -3.37 3.94
N VAL A 7 -19.25 -2.27 3.36
CA VAL A 7 -20.50 -1.61 3.75
C VAL A 7 -21.65 -2.16 2.91
N ASN A 8 -22.76 -2.51 3.55
CA ASN A 8 -24.03 -2.65 2.87
C ASN A 8 -24.62 -1.25 2.67
N LYS A 9 -24.52 -0.71 1.45
CA LYS A 9 -25.12 0.58 1.12
C LYS A 9 -26.63 0.36 0.93
N GLU A 10 -27.42 1.05 1.75
CA GLU A 10 -28.89 1.09 1.64
C GLU A 10 -29.35 2.02 0.49
N ALA A 11 -30.55 1.77 -0.05
CA ALA A 11 -31.14 2.63 -1.07
C ALA A 11 -31.42 4.04 -0.55
N GLY A 12 -31.47 5.01 -1.46
CA GLY A 12 -31.71 6.42 -1.17
C GLY A 12 -30.47 7.21 -0.74
N MET A 13 -29.37 6.54 -0.39
CA MET A 13 -28.10 7.18 -0.05
C MET A 13 -27.17 7.27 -1.26
N THR A 14 -26.38 8.32 -1.42
CA THR A 14 -25.22 8.29 -2.33
C THR A 14 -24.03 7.59 -1.67
N SER A 15 -23.05 7.16 -2.46
CA SER A 15 -21.76 6.66 -1.91
C SER A 15 -21.05 7.69 -1.03
N PHE A 16 -21.24 8.99 -1.29
CA PHE A 16 -20.69 10.07 -0.46
C PHE A 16 -21.44 10.22 0.86
N ASP A 17 -22.74 9.94 0.89
CA ASP A 17 -23.53 9.98 2.13
C ASP A 17 -23.08 8.90 3.11
N VAL A 18 -22.79 7.69 2.59
CA VAL A 18 -22.17 6.62 3.37
C VAL A 18 -20.85 7.08 3.98
N LEU A 19 -19.97 7.73 3.18
CA LEU A 19 -18.72 8.29 3.72
C LEU A 19 -18.97 9.35 4.80
N ARG A 20 -19.94 10.25 4.60
CA ARG A 20 -20.28 11.28 5.60
C ARG A 20 -20.75 10.66 6.91
N ALA A 21 -21.60 9.63 6.84
CA ALA A 21 -22.07 8.90 8.00
C ALA A 21 -20.91 8.18 8.72
N LEU A 22 -20.08 7.44 8.00
CA LEU A 22 -18.94 6.72 8.59
C LEU A 22 -17.92 7.65 9.24
N LYS A 23 -17.64 8.82 8.65
CA LYS A 23 -16.76 9.82 9.27
C LYS A 23 -17.28 10.27 10.64
N LYS A 24 -18.61 10.40 10.79
CA LYS A 24 -19.24 10.75 12.06
C LYS A 24 -19.19 9.58 13.05
N ILE A 25 -19.49 8.37 12.61
CA ILE A 25 -19.50 7.15 13.44
C ILE A 25 -18.10 6.84 13.98
N LEU A 26 -17.10 6.80 13.10
CA LEU A 26 -15.74 6.35 13.42
C LEU A 26 -14.82 7.48 13.91
N ARG A 27 -15.27 8.74 13.82
CA ARG A 27 -14.48 9.94 14.15
C ARG A 27 -13.15 10.03 13.38
N GLU A 28 -13.11 9.50 12.16
CA GLU A 28 -11.95 9.50 11.28
C GLU A 28 -12.25 10.34 10.03
N LYS A 29 -11.30 11.18 9.59
CA LYS A 29 -11.54 12.12 8.48
C LYS A 29 -11.10 11.56 7.13
N LYS A 30 -10.05 10.74 7.12
CA LYS A 30 -9.43 10.22 5.89
C LYS A 30 -10.14 8.95 5.45
N MET A 31 -11.02 9.06 4.45
CA MET A 31 -11.74 7.92 3.87
C MET A 31 -11.92 8.08 2.36
N GLY A 32 -11.96 6.96 1.65
CA GLY A 32 -12.30 6.86 0.23
C GLY A 32 -13.11 5.59 -0.03
N HIS A 33 -13.80 5.51 -1.17
CA HIS A 33 -14.58 4.34 -1.55
C HIS A 33 -14.10 3.76 -2.89
N ALA A 34 -14.19 2.44 -3.06
CA ALA A 34 -13.80 1.75 -4.29
C ALA A 34 -15.02 1.52 -5.19
N GLY A 35 -15.17 2.39 -6.18
CA GLY A 35 -16.32 2.40 -7.09
C GLY A 35 -17.55 3.08 -6.50
N THR A 36 -18.34 3.72 -7.35
CA THR A 36 -19.57 4.44 -6.96
C THR A 36 -20.79 3.55 -7.18
N LEU A 37 -21.75 3.65 -6.27
CA LEU A 37 -23.12 3.19 -6.44
C LEU A 37 -24.05 4.40 -6.43
N ASP A 38 -24.97 4.42 -7.40
CA ASP A 38 -26.03 5.42 -7.53
C ASP A 38 -27.00 5.36 -6.34
N PRO A 39 -27.81 6.41 -6.10
CA PRO A 39 -28.71 6.47 -4.96
C PRO A 39 -29.65 5.27 -4.83
N MET A 40 -30.26 4.84 -5.92
CA MET A 40 -31.17 3.68 -5.95
C MET A 40 -30.47 2.33 -5.76
N ALA A 41 -29.16 2.26 -6.01
CA ALA A 41 -28.43 1.00 -6.03
C ALA A 41 -28.02 0.59 -4.62
N GLU A 42 -28.22 -0.67 -4.27
CA GLU A 42 -27.89 -1.21 -2.95
C GLU A 42 -26.66 -2.11 -2.98
N GLY A 43 -26.19 -2.50 -1.79
CA GLY A 43 -25.27 -3.60 -1.62
C GLY A 43 -23.82 -3.17 -1.37
N VAL A 44 -22.87 -4.05 -1.72
CA VAL A 44 -21.46 -3.95 -1.32
C VAL A 44 -20.86 -2.62 -1.73
N LEU A 45 -20.39 -1.81 -0.79
CA LEU A 45 -19.58 -0.61 -1.01
C LEU A 45 -18.31 -0.70 -0.15
N LEU A 46 -17.16 -0.89 -0.81
CA LEU A 46 -15.90 -0.95 -0.11
C LEU A 46 -15.43 0.45 0.27
N VAL A 47 -15.26 0.69 1.56
CA VAL A 47 -14.77 1.95 2.11
C VAL A 47 -13.39 1.72 2.74
N CYS A 48 -12.41 2.45 2.25
CA CYS A 48 -11.05 2.45 2.78
C CYS A 48 -10.87 3.60 3.77
N VAL A 49 -10.38 3.29 4.95
CA VAL A 49 -10.16 4.23 6.07
C VAL A 49 -8.66 4.43 6.30
N GLY A 50 -8.23 5.67 6.50
CA GLY A 50 -6.86 6.02 6.84
C GLY A 50 -5.85 5.66 5.75
N LYS A 51 -4.80 4.90 6.10
CA LYS A 51 -3.75 4.43 5.18
C LYS A 51 -4.29 3.48 4.09
N ALA A 52 -5.40 2.78 4.36
CA ALA A 52 -6.04 1.89 3.38
C ALA A 52 -6.57 2.64 2.15
N THR A 53 -6.71 3.98 2.20
CA THR A 53 -7.09 4.79 1.03
C THR A 53 -6.17 4.61 -0.17
N LYS A 54 -4.92 4.16 0.04
CA LYS A 54 -3.99 3.77 -1.05
C LYS A 54 -4.44 2.54 -1.83
N LEU A 55 -5.34 1.73 -1.28
CA LEU A 55 -5.86 0.50 -1.91
C LEU A 55 -7.09 0.74 -2.79
N VAL A 56 -7.65 1.97 -2.80
CA VAL A 56 -8.89 2.29 -3.52
C VAL A 56 -8.81 1.93 -4.99
N ASP A 57 -7.73 2.30 -5.69
CA ASP A 57 -7.58 2.02 -7.12
C ASP A 57 -7.45 0.52 -7.39
N SER A 58 -6.74 -0.18 -6.51
CA SER A 58 -6.58 -1.63 -6.57
C SER A 58 -7.94 -2.33 -6.43
N LEU A 59 -8.69 -2.01 -5.38
CA LEU A 59 -10.03 -2.56 -5.13
C LEU A 59 -11.06 -2.16 -6.19
N MET A 60 -10.97 -0.94 -6.73
CA MET A 60 -11.88 -0.46 -7.77
C MET A 60 -11.77 -1.29 -9.05
N SER A 61 -10.58 -1.84 -9.33
CA SER A 61 -10.35 -2.67 -10.50
C SER A 61 -10.80 -4.13 -10.38
N GLU A 62 -11.27 -4.56 -9.20
CA GLU A 62 -11.85 -5.88 -9.02
C GLU A 62 -13.08 -6.12 -9.90
N VAL A 63 -13.30 -7.39 -10.24
CA VAL A 63 -14.52 -7.86 -10.90
C VAL A 63 -15.70 -7.65 -9.96
N LYS A 64 -16.87 -7.38 -10.53
CA LYS A 64 -18.08 -7.08 -9.77
C LYS A 64 -19.21 -7.98 -10.21
N VAL A 65 -20.05 -8.37 -9.25
CA VAL A 65 -21.27 -9.12 -9.51
C VAL A 65 -22.46 -8.28 -9.06
N TYR A 66 -23.41 -8.14 -9.96
CA TYR A 66 -24.64 -7.38 -9.74
C TYR A 66 -25.85 -8.28 -9.95
N ARG A 67 -26.87 -8.07 -9.12
CA ARG A 67 -28.24 -8.45 -9.42
C ARG A 67 -28.96 -7.19 -9.89
N ALA A 68 -29.53 -7.24 -11.09
CA ALA A 68 -30.24 -6.13 -11.69
C ALA A 68 -31.64 -6.55 -12.10
N GLU A 69 -32.54 -5.59 -12.16
CA GLU A 69 -33.85 -5.73 -12.78
C GLU A 69 -33.99 -4.62 -13.82
N LEU A 70 -34.49 -5.00 -14.99
CA LEU A 70 -34.92 -4.04 -16.01
C LEU A 70 -36.43 -4.10 -16.18
N LEU A 71 -36.99 -2.96 -16.57
CA LEU A 71 -38.37 -2.79 -16.99
C LEU A 71 -38.37 -2.63 -18.52
N LEU A 72 -39.00 -3.57 -19.21
CA LEU A 72 -39.14 -3.53 -20.67
C LEU A 72 -40.16 -2.47 -21.09
N GLY A 73 -40.05 -1.95 -22.31
CA GLY A 73 -40.99 -0.99 -22.88
C GLY A 73 -40.88 0.43 -22.32
N VAL A 74 -39.90 0.74 -21.49
CA VAL A 74 -39.76 2.07 -20.86
C VAL A 74 -38.38 2.66 -21.10
N GLU A 75 -38.34 3.93 -21.48
CA GLU A 75 -37.10 4.71 -21.66
C GLU A 75 -37.11 5.95 -20.78
N THR A 76 -35.97 6.23 -20.14
CA THR A 76 -35.78 7.38 -19.26
C THR A 76 -34.48 8.12 -19.58
N ASP A 77 -34.39 9.39 -19.21
CA ASP A 77 -33.20 10.24 -19.44
C ASP A 77 -31.98 9.84 -18.60
N THR A 78 -32.17 9.11 -17.51
CA THR A 78 -31.09 8.58 -16.65
C THR A 78 -30.77 7.11 -16.92
N GLU A 79 -31.46 6.45 -17.85
CA GLU A 79 -31.40 4.99 -18.11
C GLU A 79 -31.86 4.11 -16.93
N ASP A 80 -32.43 4.73 -15.89
CA ASP A 80 -32.97 4.08 -14.72
C ASP A 80 -34.35 4.63 -14.34
N SER A 81 -35.07 3.91 -13.46
CA SER A 81 -36.45 4.22 -13.08
C SER A 81 -36.62 5.53 -12.30
N THR A 82 -35.53 6.19 -11.88
CA THR A 82 -35.61 7.50 -11.20
C THR A 82 -35.59 8.68 -12.16
N GLY A 83 -35.27 8.44 -13.43
CA GLY A 83 -35.26 9.46 -14.48
C GLY A 83 -36.65 9.90 -14.91
N LYS A 84 -36.69 10.99 -15.68
CA LYS A 84 -37.90 11.41 -16.37
C LYS A 84 -38.16 10.44 -17.53
N ARG A 85 -39.40 9.92 -17.58
CA ARG A 85 -39.86 9.07 -18.69
C ARG A 85 -39.83 9.84 -20.00
N LEU A 86 -39.12 9.29 -20.99
CA LEU A 86 -39.00 9.84 -22.34
C LEU A 86 -40.01 9.19 -23.28
N SER A 87 -40.16 7.88 -23.20
CA SER A 87 -41.14 7.13 -23.99
C SER A 87 -41.55 5.83 -23.30
N GLU A 88 -42.66 5.26 -23.77
CA GLU A 88 -43.26 4.03 -23.26
C GLU A 88 -43.97 3.28 -24.39
N GLU A 89 -43.82 1.97 -24.43
CA GLU A 89 -44.46 1.07 -25.38
C GLU A 89 -44.80 -0.26 -24.69
N GLU A 90 -45.82 -0.95 -25.19
CA GLU A 90 -46.14 -2.29 -24.72
C GLU A 90 -45.37 -3.31 -25.55
N ASN A 91 -44.50 -4.06 -24.90
CA ASN A 91 -43.78 -5.16 -25.53
C ASN A 91 -43.58 -6.30 -24.53
N CYS A 92 -43.54 -7.52 -25.03
CA CYS A 92 -43.36 -8.74 -24.26
C CYS A 92 -42.42 -9.67 -25.01
N VAL A 93 -41.50 -10.29 -24.28
CA VAL A 93 -40.50 -11.20 -24.84
C VAL A 93 -40.56 -12.54 -24.15
N THR A 94 -40.17 -13.56 -24.90
CA THR A 94 -40.00 -14.93 -24.43
C THR A 94 -38.66 -15.09 -23.70
N LYS A 95 -38.56 -16.16 -22.91
CA LYS A 95 -37.32 -16.51 -22.22
C LYS A 95 -36.18 -16.75 -23.20
N GLU A 96 -36.46 -17.39 -24.32
CA GLU A 96 -35.49 -17.75 -25.36
C GLU A 96 -34.87 -16.50 -26.02
N GLU A 97 -35.70 -15.49 -26.30
CA GLU A 97 -35.24 -14.19 -26.83
C GLU A 97 -34.32 -13.48 -25.83
N VAL A 98 -34.66 -13.51 -24.54
CA VAL A 98 -33.82 -12.93 -23.47
C VAL A 98 -32.47 -13.63 -23.38
N LEU A 99 -32.45 -14.96 -23.42
CA LEU A 99 -31.20 -15.72 -23.38
C LEU A 99 -30.33 -15.46 -24.61
N SER A 100 -30.94 -15.32 -25.78
CA SER A 100 -30.24 -14.93 -27.02
C SER A 100 -29.64 -13.53 -26.92
N ALA A 101 -30.41 -12.56 -26.43
CA ALA A 101 -29.94 -11.20 -26.18
C ALA A 101 -28.74 -11.20 -25.22
N PHE A 102 -28.82 -11.93 -24.10
CA PHE A 102 -27.73 -12.05 -23.12
C PHE A 102 -26.46 -12.63 -23.74
N HIS A 103 -26.58 -13.70 -24.53
CA HIS A 103 -25.43 -14.33 -25.17
C HIS A 103 -24.69 -13.36 -26.11
N SER A 104 -25.42 -12.50 -26.83
CA SER A 104 -24.84 -11.50 -27.74
C SER A 104 -24.02 -10.39 -27.06
N LEU A 105 -24.19 -10.21 -25.74
CA LEU A 105 -23.56 -9.15 -24.95
C LEU A 105 -22.33 -9.64 -24.17
N LEU A 106 -22.02 -10.94 -24.21
CA LEU A 106 -20.88 -11.54 -23.52
C LEU A 106 -19.54 -11.15 -24.16
N GLY A 107 -18.49 -11.16 -23.34
CA GLY A 107 -17.11 -10.93 -23.76
C GLY A 107 -16.68 -9.46 -23.74
N LYS A 108 -15.53 -9.19 -24.37
CA LYS A 108 -14.90 -7.87 -24.43
C LYS A 108 -15.62 -6.98 -25.44
N ARG A 109 -15.97 -5.77 -25.03
CA ARG A 109 -16.67 -4.80 -25.87
C ARG A 109 -16.47 -3.36 -25.39
N GLU A 110 -16.91 -2.43 -26.19
CA GLU A 110 -16.94 -1.02 -25.81
C GLU A 110 -18.35 -0.63 -25.35
N GLN A 111 -18.43 0.11 -24.25
CA GLN A 111 -19.69 0.69 -23.78
C GLN A 111 -19.55 2.20 -23.68
N ILE A 112 -20.55 2.92 -24.18
CA ILE A 112 -20.63 4.37 -24.03
C ILE A 112 -21.18 4.65 -22.62
N PRO A 113 -20.43 5.36 -21.75
CA PRO A 113 -20.95 5.72 -20.44
C PRO A 113 -22.23 6.55 -20.54
N PRO A 114 -23.15 6.47 -19.58
CA PRO A 114 -24.33 7.33 -19.49
C PRO A 114 -23.95 8.79 -19.19
N MET A 115 -24.82 9.74 -19.53
CA MET A 115 -24.60 11.17 -19.26
C MET A 115 -24.48 11.47 -17.76
N TYR A 116 -25.26 10.80 -16.92
CA TYR A 116 -25.23 10.97 -15.46
C TYR A 116 -24.14 10.12 -14.78
N SER A 117 -22.91 10.20 -15.27
CA SER A 117 -21.78 9.38 -14.81
C SER A 117 -20.78 10.15 -13.93
N ALA A 118 -20.09 9.44 -13.02
CA ALA A 118 -18.97 9.98 -12.25
C ALA A 118 -17.65 10.13 -13.05
N LYS A 119 -17.60 9.64 -14.29
CA LYS A 119 -16.42 9.76 -15.19
C LYS A 119 -16.10 11.24 -15.43
N LYS A 120 -14.81 11.56 -15.50
CA LYS A 120 -14.34 12.92 -15.76
C LYS A 120 -14.05 13.14 -17.24
N VAL A 121 -14.47 14.28 -17.76
CA VAL A 121 -14.09 14.83 -19.08
C VAL A 121 -13.53 16.23 -18.82
N GLU A 122 -12.31 16.50 -19.28
CA GLU A 122 -11.61 17.78 -19.07
C GLU A 122 -11.57 18.22 -17.59
N GLY A 123 -11.40 17.25 -16.67
CA GLY A 123 -11.31 17.50 -15.23
C GLY A 123 -12.64 17.65 -14.48
N LYS A 124 -13.77 17.85 -15.18
CA LYS A 124 -15.13 17.93 -14.62
C LYS A 124 -15.86 16.59 -14.75
N ARG A 125 -16.79 16.27 -13.82
CA ARG A 125 -17.56 15.02 -13.85
C ARG A 125 -18.78 15.16 -14.78
N LEU A 126 -19.10 14.11 -15.55
CA LEU A 126 -20.21 14.12 -16.52
C LEU A 126 -21.57 14.45 -15.88
N TYR A 127 -21.88 13.89 -14.69
CA TYR A 127 -23.16 14.19 -14.03
C TYR A 127 -23.32 15.67 -13.65
N SER A 128 -22.22 16.40 -13.39
CA SER A 128 -22.29 17.82 -13.09
C SER A 128 -22.71 18.61 -14.33
N MET A 129 -22.12 18.28 -15.49
CA MET A 129 -22.44 18.87 -16.79
C MET A 129 -23.86 18.54 -17.25
N ALA A 130 -24.32 17.29 -17.03
CA ALA A 130 -25.69 16.88 -17.36
C ALA A 130 -26.75 17.67 -16.57
N ARG A 131 -26.49 17.98 -15.29
CA ARG A 131 -27.37 18.84 -14.46
C ARG A 131 -27.39 20.29 -14.93
N GLU A 132 -26.32 20.75 -15.58
CA GLU A 132 -26.23 22.08 -16.21
C GLU A 132 -26.87 22.10 -17.62
N GLY A 133 -27.44 20.98 -18.08
CA GLY A 133 -28.05 20.85 -19.41
C GLY A 133 -27.05 20.69 -20.56
N ILE A 134 -25.76 20.49 -20.27
CA ILE A 134 -24.70 20.39 -21.26
C ILE A 134 -24.58 18.93 -21.72
N VAL A 135 -24.89 18.67 -22.99
CA VAL A 135 -24.69 17.36 -23.62
C VAL A 135 -23.30 17.31 -24.24
N ILE A 136 -22.51 16.28 -23.89
CA ILE A 136 -21.13 16.10 -24.36
C ILE A 136 -21.02 14.75 -25.06
N GLU A 137 -20.24 14.68 -26.13
CA GLU A 137 -19.89 13.43 -26.80
C GLU A 137 -19.03 12.56 -25.87
N ARG A 138 -19.47 11.32 -25.61
CA ARG A 138 -18.87 10.43 -24.62
C ARG A 138 -18.08 9.34 -25.33
N LYS A 139 -16.76 9.34 -25.13
CA LYS A 139 -15.89 8.28 -25.68
C LYS A 139 -16.24 6.91 -25.07
N PRO A 140 -16.39 5.86 -25.90
CA PRO A 140 -16.57 4.48 -25.43
C PRO A 140 -15.46 4.06 -24.47
N SER A 141 -15.78 3.15 -23.54
CA SER A 141 -14.84 2.60 -22.57
C SER A 141 -14.80 1.07 -22.71
N PRO A 142 -13.62 0.44 -22.64
CA PRO A 142 -13.52 -1.01 -22.70
C PRO A 142 -14.14 -1.63 -21.45
N ILE A 143 -15.03 -2.59 -21.68
CA ILE A 143 -15.66 -3.41 -20.65
C ILE A 143 -15.59 -4.88 -21.04
N GLU A 144 -15.82 -5.76 -20.08
CA GLU A 144 -15.96 -7.19 -20.31
C GLU A 144 -17.13 -7.71 -19.47
N ILE A 145 -18.06 -8.38 -20.14
CA ILE A 145 -19.15 -9.10 -19.49
C ILE A 145 -18.76 -10.58 -19.44
N PHE A 146 -18.48 -11.07 -18.24
CA PHE A 146 -18.02 -12.45 -18.02
C PHE A 146 -19.19 -13.44 -18.02
N SER A 147 -20.34 -13.05 -17.45
CA SER A 147 -21.56 -13.86 -17.46
C SER A 147 -22.80 -12.99 -17.28
N ILE A 148 -23.93 -13.43 -17.85
CA ILE A 148 -25.27 -12.91 -17.57
C ILE A 148 -26.20 -14.12 -17.37
N GLU A 149 -26.85 -14.20 -16.21
CA GLU A 149 -27.74 -15.29 -15.81
C GLU A 149 -29.14 -14.74 -15.60
N LEU A 150 -30.14 -15.29 -16.30
CA LEU A 150 -31.54 -14.97 -16.05
C LEU A 150 -31.96 -15.53 -14.68
N LEU A 151 -32.50 -14.68 -13.82
CA LEU A 151 -33.01 -15.07 -12.49
C LEU A 151 -34.52 -15.24 -12.49
N SER A 152 -35.22 -14.27 -13.08
CA SER A 152 -36.68 -14.30 -13.21
C SER A 152 -37.13 -13.45 -14.39
N LEU A 153 -38.27 -13.86 -14.95
CA LEU A 153 -38.99 -13.16 -16.00
C LEU A 153 -40.45 -13.14 -15.54
N THR A 154 -41.04 -11.96 -15.33
CA THR A 154 -42.49 -11.91 -15.14
C THR A 154 -43.18 -12.20 -16.46
N GLU A 155 -44.20 -13.05 -16.43
CA GLU A 155 -45.11 -13.17 -17.57
C GLU A 155 -46.01 -11.92 -17.61
N PRO A 156 -46.38 -11.42 -18.80
CA PRO A 156 -47.48 -10.48 -18.89
C PRO A 156 -48.74 -11.17 -18.38
N GLU A 157 -49.43 -10.60 -17.37
CA GLU A 157 -50.69 -11.19 -16.91
C GLU A 157 -51.68 -11.25 -18.09
N PRO A 158 -52.26 -12.43 -18.40
CA PRO A 158 -53.26 -12.53 -19.45
C PRO A 158 -54.48 -11.68 -19.04
N PHE A 159 -54.82 -10.74 -19.92
CA PHE A 159 -55.86 -9.75 -19.71
C PHE A 159 -57.24 -10.39 -19.75
N GLU A 160 -57.77 -10.88 -18.62
CA GLU A 160 -59.21 -11.05 -18.40
C GLU A 160 -59.54 -10.89 -16.90
N GLY A 161 -59.90 -9.66 -16.51
CA GLY A 161 -60.54 -9.37 -15.22
C GLY A 161 -59.78 -8.40 -14.31
N LEU A 162 -60.15 -7.12 -14.38
CA LEU A 162 -59.98 -6.09 -13.34
C LEU A 162 -58.79 -6.27 -12.37
N SER A 163 -57.58 -5.95 -12.86
CA SER A 163 -56.37 -5.80 -12.05
C SER A 163 -55.53 -4.64 -12.60
N CYS A 164 -55.44 -3.53 -11.86
CA CYS A 164 -54.49 -2.47 -12.14
C CYS A 164 -53.12 -2.83 -11.53
N ARG A 165 -52.32 -3.72 -12.15
CA ARG A 165 -50.87 -4.01 -11.89
C ARG A 165 -50.43 -5.16 -12.83
N GLY A 166 -49.52 -5.04 -13.80
CA GLY A 166 -48.68 -3.94 -14.26
C GLY A 166 -48.34 -4.09 -15.76
N LYS A 167 -48.21 -2.96 -16.46
CA LYS A 167 -48.15 -2.84 -17.93
C LYS A 167 -46.86 -3.34 -18.61
N HIS A 168 -45.82 -3.67 -17.84
CA HIS A 168 -44.47 -3.89 -18.37
C HIS A 168 -43.83 -5.14 -17.80
N GLN A 169 -43.20 -5.91 -18.67
CA GLN A 169 -42.44 -7.10 -18.30
C GLN A 169 -41.19 -6.70 -17.51
N ARG A 170 -40.86 -7.50 -16.48
CA ARG A 170 -39.63 -7.34 -15.69
C ARG A 170 -38.71 -8.50 -15.93
N ILE A 171 -37.44 -8.19 -16.15
CA ILE A 171 -36.39 -9.17 -16.33
C ILE A 171 -35.36 -8.94 -15.24
N SER A 172 -35.23 -9.91 -14.33
CA SER A 172 -34.21 -9.90 -13.30
C SER A 172 -33.07 -10.82 -13.71
N PHE A 173 -31.85 -10.34 -13.60
CA PHE A 173 -30.66 -11.08 -14.02
C PHE A 173 -29.48 -10.82 -13.08
N ARG A 174 -28.54 -11.76 -13.07
CA ARG A 174 -27.24 -11.61 -12.42
C ARG A 174 -26.18 -11.41 -13.48
N VAL A 175 -25.30 -10.43 -13.30
CA VAL A 175 -24.20 -10.14 -14.24
C VAL A 175 -22.87 -10.03 -13.51
N LYS A 176 -21.85 -10.71 -14.05
CA LYS A 176 -20.45 -10.57 -13.64
C LYS A 176 -19.71 -9.75 -14.68
N CYS A 177 -19.12 -8.63 -14.29
CA CYS A 177 -18.52 -7.69 -15.23
C CYS A 177 -17.25 -7.01 -14.71
N SER A 178 -16.47 -6.45 -15.64
CA SER A 178 -15.26 -5.69 -15.34
C SER A 178 -15.59 -4.31 -14.74
N LYS A 179 -14.55 -3.62 -14.22
CA LYS A 179 -14.64 -2.20 -13.87
C LYS A 179 -15.12 -1.37 -15.06
N GLY A 180 -15.83 -0.27 -14.78
CA GLY A 180 -16.30 0.67 -15.81
C GLY A 180 -17.62 0.31 -16.48
N THR A 181 -18.16 -0.89 -16.23
CA THR A 181 -19.48 -1.31 -16.73
C THR A 181 -20.60 -0.53 -16.03
N TYR A 182 -21.47 0.10 -16.81
CA TYR A 182 -22.68 0.76 -16.34
C TYR A 182 -23.86 -0.19 -16.52
N ILE A 183 -24.38 -0.71 -15.41
CA ILE A 183 -25.44 -1.72 -15.45
C ILE A 183 -26.75 -1.16 -16.03
N ARG A 184 -27.06 0.11 -15.78
CA ARG A 184 -28.22 0.76 -16.40
C ARG A 184 -28.14 0.83 -17.92
N THR A 185 -26.95 1.13 -18.45
CA THR A 185 -26.70 1.12 -19.90
C THR A 185 -26.78 -0.29 -20.46
N LEU A 186 -26.30 -1.29 -19.71
CA LEU A 186 -26.49 -2.69 -20.06
C LEU A 186 -27.98 -3.07 -20.13
N CYS A 187 -28.83 -2.56 -19.23
CA CYS A 187 -30.28 -2.77 -19.32
C CYS A 187 -30.86 -2.16 -20.61
N THR A 188 -30.45 -0.95 -20.99
CA THR A 188 -30.85 -0.34 -22.27
C THR A 188 -30.40 -1.17 -23.47
N GLU A 189 -29.14 -1.61 -23.49
CA GLU A 189 -28.59 -2.47 -24.55
C GLU A 189 -29.34 -3.81 -24.66
N ILE A 190 -29.77 -4.40 -23.53
CA ILE A 190 -30.63 -5.60 -23.53
C ILE A 190 -31.96 -5.29 -24.20
N GLY A 191 -32.60 -4.17 -23.87
CA GLY A 191 -33.83 -3.72 -24.52
C GLY A 191 -33.66 -3.59 -26.03
N GLU A 192 -32.58 -2.93 -26.48
CA GLU A 192 -32.27 -2.76 -27.91
C GLU A 192 -32.09 -4.11 -28.63
N LYS A 193 -31.39 -5.08 -27.99
CA LYS A 193 -31.23 -6.44 -28.54
C LYS A 193 -32.54 -7.22 -28.63
N LEU A 194 -33.49 -6.90 -27.75
CA LEU A 194 -34.85 -7.43 -27.77
C LEU A 194 -35.78 -6.67 -28.72
N GLY A 195 -35.28 -5.66 -29.43
CA GLY A 195 -36.08 -4.87 -30.37
C GLY A 195 -37.03 -3.88 -29.69
N THR A 196 -36.72 -3.45 -28.47
CA THR A 196 -37.57 -2.56 -27.67
C THR A 196 -36.72 -1.63 -26.79
N LYS A 197 -37.37 -0.95 -25.85
CA LYS A 197 -36.75 -0.06 -24.88
C LYS A 197 -36.68 -0.73 -23.52
N ALA A 198 -35.71 -0.33 -22.72
CA ALA A 198 -35.62 -0.78 -21.34
C ALA A 198 -34.92 0.25 -20.47
N CYS A 199 -35.34 0.31 -19.21
CA CYS A 199 -34.64 1.05 -18.17
C CYS A 199 -34.40 0.15 -16.95
N MET A 200 -33.33 0.41 -16.21
CA MET A 200 -33.06 -0.32 -14.97
C MET A 200 -34.04 0.07 -13.87
N SER A 201 -34.73 -0.89 -13.25
CA SER A 201 -35.68 -0.65 -12.17
C SER A 201 -35.10 -0.91 -10.78
N ALA A 202 -34.14 -1.82 -10.66
CA ALA A 202 -33.46 -2.15 -9.41
C ALA A 202 -32.01 -2.60 -9.66
N LEU A 203 -31.14 -2.33 -8.69
CA LEU A 203 -29.73 -2.74 -8.74
C LEU A 203 -29.19 -3.04 -7.35
N THR A 204 -28.61 -4.22 -7.19
CA THR A 204 -27.87 -4.62 -6.00
C THR A 204 -26.50 -5.12 -6.40
N ARG A 205 -25.42 -4.52 -5.88
CA ARG A 205 -24.07 -5.06 -6.03
C ARG A 205 -23.86 -6.17 -4.99
N GLU A 206 -23.91 -7.40 -5.44
CA GLU A 206 -23.74 -8.58 -4.59
C GLU A 206 -22.27 -8.78 -4.19
N GLU A 207 -21.32 -8.45 -5.10
CA GLU A 207 -19.89 -8.74 -4.88
C GLU A 207 -18.95 -7.71 -5.50
N VAL A 208 -17.81 -7.49 -4.85
CA VAL A 208 -16.62 -6.81 -5.40
C VAL A 208 -15.39 -7.65 -5.06
N GLY A 209 -14.80 -8.33 -6.04
CA GLY A 209 -13.71 -9.27 -5.79
C GLY A 209 -14.13 -10.37 -4.82
N GLU A 210 -13.43 -10.47 -3.69
CA GLU A 210 -13.76 -11.42 -2.59
C GLU A 210 -14.76 -10.87 -1.55
N PHE A 211 -15.22 -9.64 -1.72
CA PHE A 211 -16.11 -9.01 -0.75
C PHE A 211 -17.56 -9.25 -1.15
N HIS A 212 -18.28 -10.03 -0.33
CA HIS A 212 -19.66 -10.42 -0.59
C HIS A 212 -20.66 -9.62 0.26
N LEU A 213 -21.88 -9.44 -0.27
CA LEU A 213 -22.98 -8.76 0.41
C LEU A 213 -23.34 -9.40 1.75
N LYS A 214 -23.30 -10.74 1.83
CA LYS A 214 -23.59 -11.51 3.05
C LYS A 214 -22.67 -11.18 4.24
N GLU A 215 -21.47 -10.67 3.95
CA GLU A 215 -20.46 -10.30 4.96
C GLU A 215 -20.42 -8.79 5.21
N SER A 216 -21.19 -8.02 4.44
CA SER A 216 -21.23 -6.57 4.56
C SER A 216 -22.07 -6.12 5.75
N LYS A 217 -21.83 -4.90 6.24
CA LYS A 217 -22.51 -4.32 7.40
C LYS A 217 -23.24 -3.04 7.05
N THR A 218 -24.46 -2.87 7.54
CA THR A 218 -25.20 -1.60 7.42
C THR A 218 -24.55 -0.52 8.30
N LEU A 219 -24.89 0.74 8.05
CA LEU A 219 -24.37 1.85 8.86
C LEU A 219 -24.79 1.72 10.33
N SER A 220 -26.02 1.26 10.60
CA SER A 220 -26.53 1.04 11.95
C SER A 220 -25.78 -0.08 12.67
N GLU A 221 -25.45 -1.18 11.98
CA GLU A 221 -24.61 -2.25 12.55
C GLU A 221 -23.20 -1.76 12.86
N ILE A 222 -22.58 -1.01 11.95
CA ILE A 222 -21.23 -0.44 12.15
C ILE A 222 -21.24 0.51 13.35
N GLU A 223 -22.26 1.37 13.48
CA GLU A 223 -22.40 2.27 14.62
C GLU A 223 -22.52 1.50 15.94
N ARG A 224 -23.32 0.43 15.95
CA ARG A 224 -23.47 -0.45 17.12
C ARG A 224 -22.14 -1.10 17.51
N TYR A 225 -21.45 -1.76 16.58
CA TYR A 225 -20.15 -2.39 16.86
C TYR A 225 -19.08 -1.38 17.29
N THR A 226 -19.13 -0.16 16.75
CA THR A 226 -18.22 0.92 17.18
C THR A 226 -18.47 1.31 18.64
N LYS A 227 -19.74 1.42 19.07
CA LYS A 227 -20.11 1.69 20.47
C LYS A 227 -19.72 0.53 21.40
N GLU A 228 -19.81 -0.70 20.92
CA GLU A 228 -19.39 -1.92 21.64
C GLU A 228 -17.87 -2.14 21.64
N GLY A 229 -17.09 -1.34 20.90
CA GLY A 229 -15.63 -1.52 20.76
C GLY A 229 -15.21 -2.71 19.88
N ALA A 230 -16.14 -3.31 19.15
CA ALA A 230 -15.94 -4.52 18.35
C ALA A 230 -15.53 -4.22 16.90
N LEU A 231 -14.46 -3.44 16.71
CA LEU A 231 -14.00 -2.99 15.39
C LEU A 231 -13.63 -4.14 14.45
N SER A 232 -13.03 -5.22 14.98
CA SER A 232 -12.65 -6.42 14.22
C SER A 232 -13.82 -7.13 13.54
N SER A 233 -15.06 -6.83 13.93
CA SER A 233 -16.28 -7.39 13.33
C SER A 233 -16.60 -6.81 11.95
N PHE A 234 -16.04 -5.65 11.58
CA PHE A 234 -16.33 -4.99 10.31
C PHE A 234 -15.13 -4.32 9.63
N LEU A 235 -14.05 -4.06 10.38
CA LEU A 235 -12.85 -3.43 9.88
C LEU A 235 -11.80 -4.49 9.53
N LYS A 236 -11.63 -4.75 8.24
CA LYS A 236 -10.52 -5.57 7.74
C LYS A 236 -9.21 -4.76 7.75
N PRO A 237 -8.04 -5.40 7.89
CA PRO A 237 -6.75 -4.72 7.87
C PRO A 237 -6.56 -3.86 6.62
N ALA A 238 -5.68 -2.85 6.71
CA ALA A 238 -5.26 -2.03 5.57
C ALA A 238 -4.27 -2.76 4.64
N LEU A 239 -4.47 -4.06 4.44
CA LEU A 239 -3.66 -4.97 3.65
C LEU A 239 -4.57 -5.75 2.72
N TYR A 240 -4.14 -5.91 1.47
CA TYR A 240 -4.91 -6.63 0.47
C TYR A 240 -4.01 -7.13 -0.66
N SER A 241 -4.04 -8.43 -0.90
CA SER A 241 -3.50 -9.05 -2.11
C SER A 241 -4.64 -9.56 -2.99
N LYS A 242 -4.51 -9.38 -4.29
CA LYS A 242 -5.45 -9.95 -5.28
C LYS A 242 -5.15 -11.40 -5.59
N VAL A 243 -3.88 -11.76 -5.51
CA VAL A 243 -3.34 -13.03 -5.99
C VAL A 243 -2.67 -13.80 -4.87
N PRO A 244 -2.57 -15.14 -4.99
CA PRO A 244 -1.76 -15.95 -4.09
C PRO A 244 -0.31 -15.47 -3.99
N THR A 245 0.26 -15.47 -2.79
CA THR A 245 1.62 -15.00 -2.53
C THR A 245 2.52 -16.07 -1.94
N VAL A 246 3.81 -15.98 -2.26
CA VAL A 246 4.89 -16.48 -1.41
C VAL A 246 5.41 -15.29 -0.62
N LEU A 247 5.44 -15.42 0.70
CA LEU A 247 5.65 -14.27 1.57
C LEU A 247 6.71 -14.56 2.63
N THR A 248 7.47 -13.53 2.97
CA THR A 248 8.22 -13.47 4.22
C THR A 248 7.77 -12.27 5.05
N PHE A 249 7.84 -12.38 6.38
CA PHE A 249 7.53 -11.27 7.26
C PHE A 249 8.61 -11.03 8.31
N GLY A 250 8.76 -9.77 8.71
CA GLY A 250 9.78 -9.37 9.66
C GLY A 250 10.06 -7.87 9.66
N LYS A 251 10.82 -7.40 10.64
CA LYS A 251 11.25 -5.99 10.70
C LYS A 251 12.22 -5.65 9.56
N PHE A 252 13.06 -6.62 9.17
CA PHE A 252 14.04 -6.51 8.10
C PHE A 252 14.97 -5.29 8.19
N ASP A 253 15.20 -4.74 9.38
CA ASP A 253 15.94 -3.48 9.54
C ASP A 253 17.37 -3.62 9.02
N GLY A 254 17.74 -2.72 8.10
CA GLY A 254 19.02 -2.70 7.43
C GLY A 254 19.13 -3.67 6.25
N VAL A 255 18.19 -4.60 6.02
CA VAL A 255 18.23 -5.56 4.88
C VAL A 255 19.64 -6.15 4.69
N HIS A 256 20.15 -6.79 5.74
CA HIS A 256 21.50 -7.37 5.77
C HIS A 256 21.55 -8.72 5.03
N LEU A 257 22.75 -9.30 4.90
CA LEU A 257 22.96 -10.56 4.16
C LEU A 257 22.07 -11.71 4.66
N GLY A 258 21.83 -11.79 5.98
CA GLY A 258 20.85 -12.73 6.55
C GLY A 258 19.43 -12.58 5.96
N HIS A 259 18.93 -11.35 5.80
CA HIS A 259 17.63 -11.10 5.16
C HIS A 259 17.67 -11.44 3.67
N GLN A 260 18.77 -11.15 2.98
CA GLN A 260 18.91 -11.44 1.55
C GLN A 260 18.83 -12.94 1.24
N LYS A 261 19.32 -13.81 2.14
CA LYS A 261 19.15 -15.26 2.02
C LYS A 261 17.67 -15.70 2.08
N ILE A 262 16.90 -15.09 2.99
CA ILE A 262 15.44 -15.31 3.07
C ILE A 262 14.76 -14.84 1.79
N PHE A 263 15.10 -13.63 1.33
CA PHE A 263 14.50 -13.04 0.13
C PHE A 263 14.78 -13.86 -1.13
N SER A 264 16.01 -14.36 -1.28
CA SER A 264 16.39 -15.25 -2.38
C SER A 264 15.53 -16.52 -2.42
N SER A 265 15.21 -17.07 -1.25
CA SER A 265 14.31 -18.23 -1.15
C SER A 265 12.88 -17.88 -1.55
N VAL A 266 12.38 -16.71 -1.14
CA VAL A 266 11.05 -16.21 -1.53
C VAL A 266 10.95 -16.04 -3.05
N PHE A 267 11.96 -15.45 -3.70
CA PHE A 267 11.94 -15.26 -5.15
C PHE A 267 12.00 -16.59 -5.90
N ARG A 268 12.91 -17.49 -5.50
CA ARG A 268 13.03 -18.83 -6.09
C ARG A 268 11.71 -19.61 -6.01
N ILE A 269 11.11 -19.67 -4.82
CA ILE A 269 9.83 -20.36 -4.61
C ILE A 269 8.69 -19.71 -5.39
N GLY A 270 8.69 -18.37 -5.49
CA GLY A 270 7.67 -17.65 -6.25
C GLY A 270 7.69 -18.00 -7.73
N GLU A 271 8.88 -18.13 -8.29
CA GLU A 271 9.07 -18.60 -9.67
C GLU A 271 8.67 -20.07 -9.84
N GLU A 272 9.16 -20.97 -8.98
CA GLU A 272 8.87 -22.40 -9.03
C GLU A 272 7.37 -22.74 -8.88
N GLU A 273 6.65 -22.00 -8.03
CA GLU A 273 5.25 -22.29 -7.68
C GLU A 273 4.24 -21.36 -8.37
N GLY A 274 4.71 -20.42 -9.22
CA GLY A 274 3.85 -19.42 -9.86
C GLY A 274 3.15 -18.48 -8.87
N LEU A 275 3.77 -18.22 -7.71
CA LEU A 275 3.25 -17.36 -6.65
C LEU A 275 3.88 -15.97 -6.72
N LYS A 276 3.12 -14.92 -6.37
CA LYS A 276 3.67 -13.56 -6.34
C LYS A 276 4.61 -13.38 -5.15
N PRO A 277 5.91 -13.02 -5.35
CA PRO A 277 6.82 -12.73 -4.25
C PRO A 277 6.42 -11.47 -3.49
N ALA A 278 6.25 -11.59 -2.18
CA ALA A 278 5.82 -10.51 -1.30
C ALA A 278 6.61 -10.45 -0.01
N VAL A 279 6.70 -9.25 0.57
CA VAL A 279 7.27 -9.03 1.89
C VAL A 279 6.32 -8.22 2.75
N LEU A 280 6.08 -8.71 3.97
CA LEU A 280 5.38 -7.99 5.03
C LEU A 280 6.40 -7.44 6.03
N SER A 281 6.48 -6.12 6.14
CA SER A 281 7.30 -5.47 7.14
C SER A 281 6.48 -4.54 8.04
N PHE A 282 7.11 -4.08 9.12
CA PHE A 282 6.42 -3.38 10.19
C PHE A 282 6.93 -1.96 10.33
N THR A 283 6.02 -0.99 10.37
CA THR A 283 6.36 0.41 10.65
C THR A 283 6.13 0.68 12.14
N MET A 284 7.13 1.24 12.82
CA MET A 284 6.99 1.68 14.20
C MET A 284 6.58 3.15 14.23
N GLU A 285 5.48 3.47 14.92
CA GLU A 285 5.07 4.87 15.09
C GLU A 285 5.97 5.57 16.11
N LYS A 286 6.33 6.82 15.81
CA LYS A 286 7.11 7.69 16.71
C LYS A 286 6.41 7.81 18.07
N GLY A 287 7.17 7.67 19.15
CA GLY A 287 6.63 7.75 20.52
C GLY A 287 5.81 6.53 20.97
N SER A 288 5.73 5.46 20.17
CA SER A 288 5.07 4.23 20.60
C SER A 288 5.74 3.62 21.84
N PHE A 289 4.96 2.93 22.68
CA PHE A 289 5.47 2.17 23.82
C PHE A 289 6.60 1.20 23.42
N PHE A 290 6.58 0.68 22.20
CA PHE A 290 7.63 -0.19 21.63
C PHE A 290 8.99 0.51 21.44
N LEU A 291 8.99 1.84 21.41
CA LEU A 291 10.17 2.70 21.33
C LEU A 291 10.59 3.27 22.69
N GLN A 292 9.80 3.11 23.77
CA GLN A 292 10.21 3.54 25.12
C GLN A 292 11.46 2.77 25.54
N GLY A 293 12.62 3.42 25.37
CA GLY A 293 13.95 2.88 25.68
C GLY A 293 14.69 2.19 24.53
N ARG A 294 14.19 2.15 23.28
CA ARG A 294 14.90 1.50 22.16
C ARG A 294 15.73 2.45 21.30
N LYS A 295 17.02 2.08 21.23
CA LYS A 295 18.10 2.45 20.31
C LYS A 295 17.65 2.77 18.88
N GLU A 296 18.37 3.71 18.28
CA GLU A 296 18.30 4.13 16.89
C GLU A 296 18.27 2.93 15.88
N MET A 297 17.54 3.10 14.78
CA MET A 297 17.30 2.09 13.73
C MET A 297 18.32 2.19 12.60
N LEU A 298 18.67 1.08 11.96
CA LEU A 298 19.59 1.06 10.81
C LEU A 298 18.98 1.78 9.60
N SER A 299 17.66 1.86 9.50
CA SER A 299 16.94 2.44 8.38
C SER A 299 15.86 3.40 8.85
N THR A 300 15.70 4.52 8.16
CA THR A 300 14.44 5.27 8.21
C THR A 300 13.35 4.51 7.44
N GLU A 301 12.07 4.83 7.64
CA GLU A 301 10.96 4.18 6.93
C GLU A 301 11.11 4.30 5.40
N ASP A 302 11.48 5.49 4.90
CA ASP A 302 11.70 5.74 3.47
C ASP A 302 12.84 4.87 2.91
N GLU A 303 13.95 4.77 3.65
CA GLU A 303 15.08 3.94 3.26
C GLU A 303 14.73 2.45 3.29
N HIS A 304 13.98 2.02 4.31
CA HIS A 304 13.56 0.65 4.49
C HIS A 304 12.68 0.18 3.33
N PHE A 305 11.66 0.97 2.99
CA PHE A 305 10.80 0.70 1.85
C PHE A 305 11.60 0.63 0.54
N THR A 306 12.50 1.59 0.31
CA THR A 306 13.36 1.62 -0.88
C THR A 306 14.26 0.38 -0.94
N ARG A 307 14.82 -0.06 0.19
CA ARG A 307 15.67 -1.26 0.25
C ARG A 307 14.90 -2.54 -0.07
N LEU A 308 13.66 -2.68 0.41
CA LEU A 308 12.81 -3.82 0.07
C LEU A 308 12.46 -3.83 -1.42
N LYS A 309 12.19 -2.66 -2.02
CA LYS A 309 11.98 -2.54 -3.47
C LYS A 309 13.22 -2.91 -4.26
N ASN A 310 14.39 -2.38 -3.88
CA ASN A 310 15.66 -2.67 -4.55
C ASN A 310 16.11 -4.13 -4.39
N ALA A 311 15.65 -4.82 -3.34
CA ALA A 311 15.86 -6.25 -3.19
C ALA A 311 15.05 -7.09 -4.19
N GLY A 312 14.08 -6.50 -4.91
CA GLY A 312 13.30 -7.17 -5.96
C GLY A 312 11.81 -7.30 -5.67
N PHE A 313 11.32 -6.89 -4.49
CA PHE A 313 9.90 -7.02 -4.15
C PHE A 313 9.02 -6.03 -4.89
N GLN A 314 8.10 -6.55 -5.71
CA GLN A 314 7.02 -5.74 -6.28
C GLN A 314 5.88 -5.53 -5.28
N GLU A 315 5.58 -6.54 -4.45
CA GLU A 315 4.59 -6.46 -3.37
C GLU A 315 5.29 -6.22 -2.03
N VAL A 316 5.18 -4.99 -1.51
CA VAL A 316 5.72 -4.59 -0.21
C VAL A 316 4.57 -4.10 0.66
N TYR A 317 4.29 -4.85 1.72
CA TYR A 317 3.25 -4.55 2.69
C TYR A 317 3.88 -3.96 3.95
N LEU A 318 3.47 -2.76 4.32
CA LEU A 318 3.90 -2.09 5.55
C LEU A 318 2.75 -2.08 6.56
N TYR A 319 2.89 -2.85 7.64
CA TYR A 319 1.89 -2.99 8.67
C TYR A 319 2.26 -2.17 9.91
N PRO A 320 1.40 -1.24 10.36
CA PRO A 320 1.70 -0.42 11.53
C PRO A 320 1.65 -1.26 12.81
N LEU A 321 2.74 -1.24 13.58
CA LEU A 321 2.82 -1.93 14.88
C LEU A 321 2.15 -1.08 15.97
N THR A 322 0.82 -0.98 15.90
CA THR A 322 0.00 -0.33 16.92
C THR A 322 -0.13 -1.23 18.16
N MET A 323 -0.64 -0.69 19.27
CA MET A 323 -0.96 -1.50 20.47
C MET A 323 -1.97 -2.61 20.17
N GLU A 324 -2.91 -2.36 19.27
CA GLU A 324 -3.88 -3.35 18.81
C GLU A 324 -3.18 -4.45 18.00
N ALA A 325 -2.35 -4.09 17.02
CA ALA A 325 -1.57 -5.04 16.23
C ALA A 325 -0.66 -5.92 17.10
N ALA A 326 -0.03 -5.33 18.13
CA ALA A 326 0.84 -6.06 19.04
C ALA A 326 0.08 -6.97 20.02
N ARG A 327 -1.23 -6.74 20.25
CA ARG A 327 -2.11 -7.59 21.07
C ARG A 327 -2.78 -8.70 20.27
N MET A 328 -2.62 -8.72 18.95
CA MET A 328 -3.17 -9.76 18.08
C MET A 328 -2.60 -11.13 18.46
N SER A 329 -3.46 -12.13 18.59
CA SER A 329 -3.02 -13.50 18.84
C SER A 329 -2.19 -14.02 17.66
N PRO A 330 -1.24 -14.97 17.87
CA PRO A 330 -0.51 -15.58 16.78
C PRO A 330 -1.42 -16.22 15.71
N GLU A 331 -2.50 -16.87 16.13
CA GLU A 331 -3.45 -17.50 15.21
C GLU A 331 -4.22 -16.47 14.38
N ASP A 332 -4.69 -15.38 15.00
CA ASP A 332 -5.35 -14.30 14.26
C ASP A 332 -4.41 -13.61 13.29
N PHE A 333 -3.12 -13.46 13.64
CA PHE A 333 -2.12 -12.94 12.71
C PHE A 333 -2.00 -13.85 11.48
N VAL A 334 -1.92 -15.17 11.67
CA VAL A 334 -1.89 -16.12 10.54
C VAL A 334 -3.16 -16.01 9.72
N ARG A 335 -4.33 -16.18 10.35
CA ARG A 335 -5.62 -16.21 9.65
C ARG A 335 -5.94 -14.88 8.96
N ILE A 336 -5.99 -13.79 9.71
CA ILE A 336 -6.47 -12.50 9.22
C ILE A 336 -5.43 -11.82 8.32
N ILE A 337 -4.16 -11.80 8.73
CA ILE A 337 -3.12 -11.05 8.00
C ILE A 337 -2.54 -11.91 6.88
N LEU A 338 -2.02 -13.10 7.18
CA LEU A 338 -1.30 -13.89 6.18
C LEU A 338 -2.25 -14.55 5.18
N ILE A 339 -3.31 -15.18 5.65
CA ILE A 339 -4.20 -15.98 4.81
C ILE A 339 -5.26 -15.10 4.14
N ASP A 340 -6.11 -14.44 4.92
CA ASP A 340 -7.25 -13.70 4.39
C ASP A 340 -6.80 -12.45 3.61
N ALA A 341 -5.96 -11.60 4.20
CA ALA A 341 -5.56 -10.35 3.57
C ALA A 341 -4.46 -10.51 2.50
N LEU A 342 -3.46 -11.35 2.74
CA LEU A 342 -2.26 -11.45 1.89
C LEU A 342 -2.22 -12.72 1.03
N LYS A 343 -3.18 -13.63 1.17
CA LYS A 343 -3.33 -14.84 0.35
C LYS A 343 -2.08 -15.70 0.31
N VAL A 344 -1.40 -15.83 1.44
CA VAL A 344 -0.16 -16.61 1.55
C VAL A 344 -0.44 -18.08 1.26
N LYS A 345 0.28 -18.64 0.29
CA LYS A 345 0.30 -20.08 -0.03
C LYS A 345 1.63 -20.73 0.35
N HIS A 346 2.70 -19.95 0.41
CA HIS A 346 3.99 -20.40 0.90
C HIS A 346 4.61 -19.30 1.77
N LEU A 347 4.98 -19.64 3.00
CA LEU A 347 5.61 -18.75 3.96
C LEU A 347 7.10 -19.09 4.10
N VAL A 348 7.98 -18.09 4.05
CA VAL A 348 9.42 -18.25 4.24
C VAL A 348 9.86 -17.43 5.46
N VAL A 349 10.43 -18.08 6.46
CA VAL A 349 10.86 -17.42 7.72
C VAL A 349 12.26 -17.86 8.14
N GLY A 350 12.92 -17.05 8.98
CA GLY A 350 14.14 -17.45 9.67
C GLY A 350 13.85 -18.37 10.87
N THR A 351 14.88 -19.06 11.35
CA THR A 351 14.78 -19.93 12.54
C THR A 351 14.40 -19.19 13.83
N ASP A 352 14.68 -17.89 13.91
CA ASP A 352 14.34 -17.00 15.05
C ASP A 352 13.00 -16.27 14.88
N CYS A 353 12.12 -16.78 14.02
CA CYS A 353 10.80 -16.20 13.82
C CYS A 353 10.01 -16.14 15.14
N SER A 354 9.59 -14.93 15.52
CA SER A 354 8.71 -14.66 16.64
C SER A 354 7.66 -13.63 16.26
N PHE A 355 6.39 -13.89 16.58
CA PHE A 355 5.26 -13.03 16.23
C PHE A 355 4.04 -13.21 17.15
N GLY A 356 3.03 -12.36 16.95
CA GLY A 356 1.82 -12.33 17.76
C GLY A 356 2.05 -11.79 19.18
N TYR A 357 0.98 -11.77 19.98
CA TYR A 357 1.01 -11.22 21.33
C TYR A 357 2.10 -11.88 22.18
N GLN A 358 2.96 -11.05 22.76
CA GLN A 358 4.13 -11.45 23.55
C GLN A 358 5.13 -12.37 22.81
N GLY A 359 5.08 -12.42 21.48
CA GLY A 359 5.96 -13.28 20.69
C GLY A 359 5.65 -14.77 20.81
N ALA A 360 4.44 -15.14 21.22
CA ALA A 360 4.01 -16.53 21.44
C ALA A 360 3.98 -17.38 20.15
N GLY A 361 3.88 -16.75 18.98
CA GLY A 361 4.01 -17.43 17.68
C GLY A 361 5.47 -17.63 17.32
N ASN A 362 5.80 -18.84 16.85
CA ASN A 362 7.14 -19.22 16.42
C ASN A 362 7.09 -20.21 15.23
N VAL A 363 8.24 -20.74 14.81
CA VAL A 363 8.33 -21.71 13.71
C VAL A 363 7.48 -22.96 13.96
N GLU A 364 7.50 -23.50 15.17
CA GLU A 364 6.75 -24.71 15.52
C GLU A 364 5.23 -24.45 15.50
N PHE A 365 4.82 -23.28 15.98
CA PHE A 365 3.44 -22.80 15.88
C PHE A 365 2.98 -22.74 14.41
N LEU A 366 3.83 -22.21 13.52
CA LEU A 366 3.51 -22.15 12.08
C LEU A 366 3.39 -23.54 11.46
N LYS A 367 4.28 -24.49 11.80
CA LYS A 367 4.20 -25.87 11.30
C LYS A 367 2.85 -26.51 11.64
N ASN A 368 2.41 -26.38 12.89
CA ASN A 368 1.13 -26.92 13.36
C ASN A 368 -0.09 -26.31 12.66
N LEU A 369 0.04 -25.09 12.13
CA LEU A 369 -1.02 -24.39 11.43
C LEU A 369 -1.04 -24.61 9.91
N GLN A 370 -0.01 -25.23 9.32
CA GLN A 370 0.07 -25.48 7.88
C GLN A 370 -1.15 -26.25 7.34
N GLY A 371 -1.51 -27.35 8.00
CA GLY A 371 -2.66 -28.18 7.59
C GLY A 371 -4.00 -27.47 7.76
N LYS A 372 -4.16 -26.71 8.85
CA LYS A 372 -5.39 -25.98 9.16
C LYS A 372 -5.68 -24.85 8.17
N TYR A 373 -4.66 -24.12 7.74
CA TYR A 373 -4.82 -22.94 6.88
C TYR A 373 -4.32 -23.13 5.44
N GLY A 374 -3.79 -24.31 5.09
CA GLY A 374 -3.44 -24.66 3.72
C GLY A 374 -2.28 -23.86 3.14
N PHE A 375 -1.18 -23.73 3.87
CA PHE A 375 0.06 -23.09 3.40
C PHE A 375 1.30 -23.98 3.61
N ARG A 376 2.31 -23.80 2.76
CA ARG A 376 3.64 -24.40 2.92
C ARG A 376 4.57 -23.50 3.74
N LEU A 377 5.52 -24.08 4.47
CA LEU A 377 6.50 -23.36 5.28
C LEU A 377 7.91 -23.77 4.87
N THR A 378 8.76 -22.78 4.54
CA THR A 378 10.21 -22.94 4.41
C THR A 378 10.90 -22.17 5.53
N VAL A 379 11.79 -22.86 6.24
CA VAL A 379 12.60 -22.26 7.30
C VAL A 379 14.03 -22.10 6.81
N VAL A 380 14.59 -20.90 6.97
CA VAL A 380 15.93 -20.55 6.49
C VAL A 380 16.86 -20.36 7.69
N ASP A 381 17.96 -21.11 7.68
CA ASP A 381 18.99 -20.97 8.71
C ASP A 381 19.69 -19.62 8.64
N LYS A 382 20.04 -19.11 9.82
CA LYS A 382 20.80 -17.89 9.97
C LYS A 382 22.15 -17.97 9.27
N VAL A 383 22.61 -16.81 8.84
CA VAL A 383 23.95 -16.64 8.26
C VAL A 383 24.91 -16.31 9.38
N LEU A 384 26.02 -17.02 9.45
CA LEU A 384 27.10 -16.80 10.41
C LEU A 384 28.22 -15.99 9.77
N THR A 385 28.96 -15.26 10.61
CA THR A 385 30.17 -14.51 10.28
C THR A 385 31.19 -14.70 11.41
N LYS A 386 32.44 -14.28 11.20
CA LYS A 386 33.44 -14.20 12.27
C LYS A 386 33.44 -12.80 12.88
N SER A 387 33.48 -12.73 14.22
CA SER A 387 33.68 -11.50 14.96
C SER A 387 35.15 -11.03 14.86
N PRO A 388 35.48 -9.79 15.27
CA PRO A 388 36.87 -9.35 15.37
C PRO A 388 37.75 -10.23 16.26
N ALA A 389 37.16 -10.94 17.22
CA ALA A 389 37.85 -11.90 18.09
C ALA A 389 38.00 -13.30 17.45
N GLY A 390 37.50 -13.51 16.23
CA GLY A 390 37.55 -14.78 15.50
C GLY A 390 36.42 -15.75 15.82
N GLU A 391 35.49 -15.38 16.71
CA GLU A 391 34.35 -16.21 17.13
C GLU A 391 33.24 -16.22 16.07
N GLU A 392 32.55 -17.35 15.90
CA GLU A 392 31.36 -17.40 15.05
C GLU A 392 30.19 -16.67 15.70
N VAL A 393 29.61 -15.72 14.97
CA VAL A 393 28.48 -14.90 15.41
C VAL A 393 27.44 -14.80 14.30
N GLU A 394 26.17 -14.67 14.69
CA GLU A 394 25.06 -14.54 13.74
C GLU A 394 24.99 -13.12 13.14
N ILE A 395 24.80 -13.03 11.83
CA ILE A 395 24.51 -11.75 11.17
C ILE A 395 23.11 -11.29 11.57
N SER A 396 23.03 -10.22 12.38
CA SER A 396 21.78 -9.64 12.86
C SER A 396 21.82 -8.11 12.88
N SER A 397 20.65 -7.46 12.83
CA SER A 397 20.55 -6.01 13.01
C SER A 397 21.17 -5.54 14.34
N SER A 398 21.10 -6.35 15.42
CA SER A 398 21.73 -6.00 16.70
C SER A 398 23.26 -5.98 16.61
N TYR A 399 23.85 -6.95 15.93
CA TYR A 399 25.30 -7.02 15.74
C TYR A 399 25.81 -5.87 14.86
N ILE A 400 25.10 -5.57 13.77
CA ILE A 400 25.43 -4.43 12.88
C ILE A 400 25.34 -3.10 13.62
N ARG A 401 24.31 -2.91 14.45
CA ARG A 401 24.20 -1.69 15.28
C ARG A 401 25.39 -1.55 16.22
N LYS A 402 25.81 -2.63 16.88
CA LYS A 402 27.01 -2.62 17.74
C LYS A 402 28.26 -2.23 16.96
N ALA A 403 28.46 -2.78 15.76
CA ALA A 403 29.60 -2.42 14.90
C ALA A 403 29.61 -0.91 14.57
N LEU A 404 28.46 -0.34 14.22
CA LEU A 404 28.32 1.09 13.93
C LEU A 404 28.51 1.98 15.17
N GLU A 405 27.94 1.58 16.32
CA GLU A 405 28.13 2.24 17.62
C GLU A 405 29.61 2.28 18.04
N GLU A 406 30.38 1.29 17.62
CA GLU A 406 31.83 1.19 17.89
C GLU A 406 32.69 1.80 16.74
N GLY A 407 32.06 2.29 15.67
CA GLY A 407 32.68 2.96 14.54
C GLY A 407 33.29 2.03 13.48
N ARG A 408 33.02 0.72 13.53
CA ARG A 408 33.48 -0.28 12.55
C ARG A 408 32.54 -0.32 11.34
N VAL A 409 32.62 0.70 10.49
CA VAL A 409 31.73 0.88 9.34
C VAL A 409 32.03 -0.12 8.22
N GLU A 410 33.27 -0.60 8.12
CA GLU A 410 33.75 -1.61 7.19
C GLU A 410 33.11 -2.97 7.48
N GLU A 411 33.13 -3.37 8.75
CA GLU A 411 32.47 -4.59 9.22
C GLU A 411 30.96 -4.49 8.96
N ALA A 412 30.33 -3.38 9.35
CA ALA A 412 28.93 -3.15 9.08
C ALA A 412 28.61 -3.26 7.57
N ALA A 413 29.48 -2.74 6.71
CA ALA A 413 29.31 -2.81 5.26
C ALA A 413 29.37 -4.25 4.73
N ALA A 414 30.33 -5.06 5.21
CA ALA A 414 30.42 -6.48 4.86
C ALA A 414 29.16 -7.24 5.27
N LEU A 415 28.64 -7.01 6.47
CA LEU A 415 27.42 -7.66 6.98
C LEU A 415 26.14 -7.22 6.24
N LEU A 416 26.10 -5.97 5.80
CA LEU A 416 24.99 -5.40 5.02
C LEU A 416 25.05 -5.78 3.53
N GLY A 417 26.22 -6.24 3.05
CA GLY A 417 26.53 -6.40 1.62
C GLY A 417 26.66 -5.07 0.87
N ARG A 418 26.80 -3.95 1.59
CA ARG A 418 26.92 -2.59 1.05
C ARG A 418 27.37 -1.60 2.13
N PRO A 419 27.97 -0.45 1.77
CA PRO A 419 28.23 0.63 2.71
C PRO A 419 26.99 1.07 3.49
N TYR A 420 27.17 1.32 4.80
CA TYR A 420 26.10 1.95 5.60
C TYR A 420 25.88 3.38 5.11
N SER A 421 24.63 3.80 4.98
CA SER A 421 24.32 5.11 4.41
C SER A 421 23.32 5.91 5.24
N ILE A 422 23.48 7.23 5.22
CA ILE A 422 22.58 8.21 5.82
C ILE A 422 22.10 9.18 4.73
N ASN A 423 20.79 9.35 4.63
CA ASN A 423 20.20 10.41 3.80
C ASN A 423 19.96 11.67 4.65
N GLY A 424 20.23 12.84 4.09
CA GLY A 424 19.99 14.12 4.76
C GLY A 424 19.77 15.25 3.76
N THR A 425 19.21 16.35 4.24
CA THR A 425 19.12 17.60 3.48
C THR A 425 20.27 18.50 3.90
N VAL A 426 20.98 19.06 2.93
CA VAL A 426 22.10 19.97 3.20
C VAL A 426 21.57 21.29 3.76
N VAL A 427 22.11 21.70 4.89
CA VAL A 427 21.76 22.94 5.58
C VAL A 427 22.95 23.90 5.61
N HIS A 428 22.66 25.18 5.82
CA HIS A 428 23.70 26.17 6.11
C HIS A 428 24.32 25.89 7.49
N GLY A 429 25.60 25.53 7.51
CA GLY A 429 26.42 25.52 8.73
C GLY A 429 27.05 26.88 9.01
N LYS A 430 27.89 27.00 10.06
CA LYS A 430 28.60 28.25 10.45
C LYS A 430 29.60 28.79 9.40
N ALA A 431 29.74 28.17 8.23
CA ALA A 431 30.70 28.53 7.18
C ALA A 431 32.19 28.61 7.62
N ILE A 432 32.56 28.03 8.76
CA ILE A 432 33.95 28.02 9.28
C ILE A 432 34.90 27.28 8.33
N GLY A 433 34.44 26.23 7.66
CA GLY A 433 35.22 25.55 6.62
C GLY A 433 35.50 26.45 5.40
N ARG A 434 34.62 27.41 5.10
CA ARG A 434 34.75 28.32 3.94
C ARG A 434 35.91 29.30 4.11
N SER A 435 36.22 29.72 5.35
CA SER A 435 37.41 30.52 5.67
C SER A 435 38.70 29.70 5.74
N LEU A 436 38.60 28.36 5.68
CA LEU A 436 39.70 27.40 5.74
C LEU A 436 40.00 26.71 4.39
N SER A 437 39.33 27.11 3.30
CA SER A 437 39.38 26.45 1.97
C SER A 437 38.76 25.04 1.91
N PHE A 438 37.93 24.66 2.87
CA PHE A 438 37.22 23.38 2.94
C PHE A 438 35.70 23.58 2.99
N PRO A 439 35.01 23.79 1.85
CA PRO A 439 33.55 23.82 1.84
C PRO A 439 33.00 22.48 2.33
N THR A 440 32.07 22.50 3.30
CA THR A 440 31.45 21.31 3.86
C THR A 440 29.93 21.34 3.67
N ALA A 441 29.38 20.21 3.23
CA ALA A 441 27.96 19.93 3.27
C ALA A 441 27.59 19.45 4.67
N ASN A 442 26.74 20.22 5.36
CA ASN A 442 26.26 19.88 6.70
C ASN A 442 24.90 19.22 6.58
N ILE A 443 24.70 18.08 7.25
CA ILE A 443 23.38 17.47 7.38
C ILE A 443 23.04 17.22 8.84
N PHE A 444 21.75 17.37 9.16
CA PHE A 444 21.18 16.84 10.38
C PHE A 444 20.55 15.48 10.07
N PRO A 445 20.95 14.41 10.79
CA PRO A 445 20.32 13.13 10.59
C PRO A 445 18.85 13.17 11.01
N LYS A 446 18.01 12.41 10.29
CA LYS A 446 16.61 12.23 10.71
C LYS A 446 16.58 11.54 12.07
N GLU A 447 15.74 12.04 12.97
CA GLU A 447 15.48 11.44 14.29
C GLU A 447 15.21 9.92 14.19
N GLY A 448 15.83 9.14 15.09
CA GLY A 448 15.67 7.70 15.18
C GLY A 448 16.54 6.88 14.22
N LYS A 449 17.33 7.52 13.34
CA LYS A 449 18.34 6.87 12.49
C LYS A 449 19.64 6.66 13.27
N LEU A 450 20.22 5.45 13.20
CA LEU A 450 21.50 5.14 13.84
C LEU A 450 22.63 5.90 13.16
N ILE A 451 23.41 6.61 13.97
CA ILE A 451 24.59 7.32 13.50
C ILE A 451 25.84 6.57 13.94
N PRO A 452 26.82 6.33 13.03
CA PRO A 452 28.09 5.74 13.41
C PRO A 452 28.77 6.56 14.52
N LYS A 453 29.66 5.90 15.29
CA LYS A 453 30.45 6.54 16.36
C LYS A 453 31.06 7.88 15.91
N GLU A 454 31.20 8.82 16.81
CA GLU A 454 31.89 10.09 16.54
C GLU A 454 33.32 9.85 16.01
N GLY A 455 33.71 10.58 14.98
CA GLY A 455 34.98 10.39 14.28
C GLY A 455 35.02 10.97 12.87
N VAL A 456 36.15 10.77 12.20
CA VAL A 456 36.37 11.16 10.80
C VAL A 456 36.38 9.90 9.93
N TYR A 457 35.72 9.97 8.79
CA TYR A 457 35.43 8.85 7.90
C TYR A 457 35.74 9.21 6.46
N TYR A 458 36.17 8.21 5.69
CA TYR A 458 36.12 8.25 4.24
C TYR A 458 34.72 7.81 3.80
N THR A 459 34.05 8.65 3.00
CA THR A 459 32.68 8.41 2.55
C THR A 459 32.52 8.68 1.06
N ARG A 460 31.42 8.18 0.51
CA ARG A 460 30.93 8.55 -0.82
C ARG A 460 29.61 9.31 -0.70
N VAL A 461 29.55 10.50 -1.28
CA VAL A 461 28.39 11.39 -1.24
C VAL A 461 27.72 11.42 -2.60
N MET A 462 26.48 10.94 -2.67
CA MET A 462 25.63 11.10 -3.85
C MET A 462 24.88 12.43 -3.76
N ALA A 463 25.09 13.32 -4.72
CA ALA A 463 24.42 14.61 -4.85
C ALA A 463 24.07 14.88 -6.32
N ARG A 464 22.82 15.27 -6.59
CA ARG A 464 22.31 15.54 -7.96
C ARG A 464 22.59 14.44 -8.99
N GLY A 465 22.65 13.18 -8.56
CA GLY A 465 22.89 12.02 -9.42
C GLY A 465 24.36 11.71 -9.70
N GLU A 466 25.29 12.49 -9.15
CA GLU A 466 26.74 12.23 -9.22
C GLU A 466 27.27 11.79 -7.85
N GLU A 467 28.28 10.92 -7.85
CA GLU A 467 28.98 10.47 -6.64
C GLU A 467 30.32 11.17 -6.49
N TYR A 468 30.60 11.62 -5.28
CA TYR A 468 31.85 12.28 -4.90
C TYR A 468 32.48 11.58 -3.71
N ASP A 469 33.80 11.36 -3.77
CA ASP A 469 34.57 10.98 -2.60
C ASP A 469 34.59 12.14 -1.60
N ALA A 470 34.50 11.83 -0.31
CA ALA A 470 34.42 12.85 0.73
C ALA A 470 35.11 12.44 2.02
N MET A 471 35.60 13.46 2.73
CA MET A 471 35.99 13.36 4.13
C MET A 471 34.82 13.80 5.01
N THR A 472 34.28 12.91 5.83
CA THR A 472 33.11 13.19 6.67
C THR A 472 33.46 13.15 8.15
N ASN A 473 33.10 14.21 8.87
CA ASN A 473 33.21 14.30 10.32
C ASN A 473 31.82 14.12 10.96
N ILE A 474 31.72 13.25 11.96
CA ILE A 474 30.54 13.11 12.83
C ILE A 474 30.90 13.64 14.21
N GLY A 475 30.15 14.62 14.72
CA GLY A 475 30.45 15.26 16.00
C GLY A 475 29.29 16.00 16.65
N LYS A 476 29.40 16.22 17.97
CA LYS A 476 28.53 17.16 18.70
C LYS A 476 29.21 18.52 18.76
N ASN A 477 28.45 19.58 18.58
CA ASN A 477 28.99 20.94 18.61
C ASN A 477 28.64 21.64 19.93
N PRO A 478 29.60 21.83 20.88
CA PRO A 478 29.39 22.51 22.17
C PRO A 478 28.87 23.96 22.10
N SER A 479 28.74 24.53 20.90
CA SER A 479 28.65 25.97 20.65
C SER A 479 27.30 26.42 20.06
N ILE A 480 26.30 25.53 20.04
CA ILE A 480 25.00 25.75 19.40
C ILE A 480 23.91 25.22 20.34
N SER A 481 23.39 26.14 21.16
CA SER A 481 22.31 25.97 22.16
C SER A 481 22.53 24.91 23.27
N GLU A 482 21.74 25.02 24.34
CA GLU A 482 21.77 24.10 25.50
C GLU A 482 21.51 22.61 25.15
N GLU A 483 21.12 22.30 23.90
CA GLU A 483 20.75 20.95 23.45
C GLU A 483 21.85 20.19 22.65
N ASN A 484 22.96 20.81 22.24
CA ASN A 484 24.13 20.14 21.61
C ASN A 484 23.80 19.06 20.52
N PRO A 485 23.15 19.40 19.41
CA PRO A 485 22.78 18.41 18.39
C PRO A 485 24.00 17.83 17.66
N LEU A 486 23.93 16.55 17.32
CA LEU A 486 24.93 15.84 16.52
C LEU A 486 24.86 16.31 15.05
N THR A 487 26.01 16.69 14.48
CA THR A 487 26.16 17.11 13.09
C THR A 487 27.00 16.11 12.29
N ILE A 488 26.69 15.98 10.99
CA ILE A 488 27.50 15.24 10.01
C ILE A 488 27.96 16.24 8.96
N GLU A 489 29.26 16.46 8.88
CA GLU A 489 29.89 17.47 8.02
C GLU A 489 30.75 16.77 6.98
N SER A 490 30.46 16.95 5.69
CA SER A 490 31.19 16.27 4.61
C SER A 490 31.89 17.27 3.71
N HIS A 491 33.21 17.13 3.59
CA HIS A 491 34.01 17.83 2.59
C HIS A 491 34.13 16.98 1.33
N LEU A 492 33.44 17.38 0.26
CA LEU A 492 33.45 16.67 -1.03
C LEU A 492 34.72 17.05 -1.81
N LEU A 493 35.45 16.05 -2.27
CA LEU A 493 36.66 16.23 -3.08
C LEU A 493 36.27 16.67 -4.49
N ASN A 494 37.05 17.61 -5.06
CA ASN A 494 36.86 18.14 -6.41
C ASN A 494 35.44 18.68 -6.68
N PHE A 495 34.84 19.33 -5.67
CA PHE A 495 33.47 19.83 -5.74
C PHE A 495 33.41 21.35 -5.54
N ASP A 496 32.89 22.07 -6.52
CA ASP A 496 32.85 23.54 -6.58
C ASP A 496 31.43 24.13 -6.63
N LYS A 497 30.39 23.28 -6.56
CA LYS A 497 28.98 23.69 -6.70
C LYS A 497 28.31 23.98 -5.36
N GLU A 498 27.26 24.81 -5.37
CA GLU A 498 26.41 25.05 -4.21
C GLU A 498 25.23 24.07 -4.18
N ILE A 499 25.04 23.39 -3.03
CA ILE A 499 24.05 22.31 -2.84
C ILE A 499 23.16 22.51 -1.61
N TYR A 500 22.95 23.74 -1.15
CA TYR A 500 22.02 23.98 -0.05
C TYR A 500 20.59 23.59 -0.40
N GLY A 501 19.88 23.00 0.57
CA GLY A 501 18.53 22.48 0.36
C GLY A 501 18.47 21.17 -0.44
N GLU A 502 19.58 20.71 -1.02
CA GLU A 502 19.63 19.46 -1.76
C GLU A 502 19.58 18.25 -0.82
N LYS A 503 18.95 17.17 -1.30
CA LYS A 503 19.01 15.87 -0.63
C LYS A 503 20.27 15.15 -1.08
N ILE A 504 21.07 14.71 -0.10
CA ILE A 504 22.27 13.93 -0.35
C ILE A 504 22.20 12.58 0.38
N ARG A 505 22.98 11.62 -0.10
CA ARG A 505 23.24 10.36 0.59
C ARG A 505 24.72 10.24 0.88
N ILE A 506 25.08 10.06 2.14
CA ILE A 506 26.45 9.81 2.59
C ILE A 506 26.59 8.32 2.88
N SER A 507 27.51 7.65 2.20
CA SER A 507 27.82 6.23 2.34
C SER A 507 29.18 6.07 3.02
N PHE A 508 29.21 5.45 4.19
CA PHE A 508 30.42 5.28 4.99
C PHE A 508 31.23 4.09 4.49
N LEU A 509 32.47 4.37 4.07
CA LEU A 509 33.37 3.36 3.52
C LEU A 509 34.36 2.88 4.58
N GLU A 510 35.10 3.80 5.20
CA GLU A 510 36.16 3.49 6.17
C GLU A 510 36.26 4.54 7.28
N ARG A 511 36.67 4.12 8.48
CA ARG A 511 36.94 5.03 9.60
C ARG A 511 38.41 5.43 9.61
N ILE A 512 38.66 6.74 9.56
CA ILE A 512 40.02 7.30 9.54
C ILE A 512 40.55 7.44 10.97
N ARG A 513 39.78 8.10 11.85
CA ARG A 513 40.21 8.35 13.25
C ARG A 513 39.07 8.77 14.17
N GLU A 514 39.36 8.81 15.46
CA GLU A 514 38.49 9.41 16.48
C GLU A 514 38.48 10.95 16.39
N GLN A 515 37.48 11.57 17.02
CA GLN A 515 37.46 13.02 17.21
C GLN A 515 38.62 13.49 18.09
N LYS A 516 39.17 14.65 17.74
CA LYS A 516 40.23 15.32 18.50
C LYS A 516 39.84 16.78 18.70
N ARG A 517 40.18 17.35 19.86
CA ARG A 517 40.14 18.80 20.09
C ARG A 517 41.48 19.39 19.66
N PHE A 518 41.45 20.54 18.98
CA PHE A 518 42.66 21.22 18.52
C PHE A 518 42.87 22.51 19.30
N PRO A 519 44.13 22.85 19.66
CA PRO A 519 44.43 24.05 20.45
C PRO A 519 44.28 25.35 19.65
N ASN A 520 44.40 25.30 18.33
CA ASN A 520 44.29 26.46 17.44
C ASN A 520 43.87 26.04 16.01
N LEU A 521 43.59 27.03 15.15
CA LEU A 521 43.17 26.84 13.76
C LEU A 521 44.26 26.18 12.89
N ASP A 522 45.54 26.44 13.14
CA ASP A 522 46.62 25.90 12.33
C ASP A 522 46.83 24.40 12.58
N ALA A 523 46.71 23.96 13.84
CA ALA A 523 46.71 22.54 14.21
C ALA A 523 45.52 21.79 13.59
N LEU A 524 44.34 22.42 13.53
CA LEU A 524 43.18 21.86 12.84
C LEU A 524 43.44 21.73 11.33
N LYS A 525 43.97 22.77 10.68
CA LYS A 525 44.31 22.74 9.24
C LYS A 525 45.32 21.64 8.92
N ALA A 526 46.35 21.46 9.75
CA ALA A 526 47.36 20.44 9.56
C ALA A 526 46.74 19.04 9.60
N GLN A 527 45.90 18.74 10.60
CA GLN A 527 45.24 17.45 10.69
C GLN A 527 44.26 17.20 9.53
N LEU A 528 43.50 18.23 9.09
CA LEU A 528 42.59 18.07 7.95
C LEU A 528 43.33 17.72 6.65
N LYS A 529 44.56 18.21 6.46
CA LYS A 529 45.41 17.82 5.32
C LYS A 529 45.85 16.36 5.41
N GLU A 530 46.24 15.89 6.60
CA GLU A 530 46.58 14.47 6.83
C GLU A 530 45.38 13.54 6.58
N ASP A 531 44.22 13.93 7.08
CA ASP A 531 42.99 13.16 6.89
C ASP A 531 42.64 13.07 5.39
N LEU A 532 42.84 14.14 4.62
CA LEU A 532 42.65 14.14 3.17
C LEU A 532 43.65 13.28 2.40
N LEU A 533 44.92 13.28 2.82
CA LEU A 533 45.92 12.36 2.26
C LEU A 533 45.51 10.91 2.50
N THR A 534 44.93 10.62 3.66
CA THR A 534 44.40 9.29 3.98
C THR A 534 43.21 8.93 3.09
N VAL A 535 42.28 9.87 2.85
CA VAL A 535 41.18 9.68 1.89
C VAL A 535 41.70 9.40 0.49
N GLU A 536 42.68 10.15 -0.01
CA GLU A 536 43.28 9.91 -1.33
C GLU A 536 44.00 8.56 -1.41
N GLN A 537 44.59 8.08 -0.31
CA GLN A 537 45.17 6.74 -0.26
C GLN A 537 44.09 5.65 -0.36
N PHE A 538 43.04 5.72 0.48
CA PHE A 538 41.93 4.76 0.41
C PHE A 538 41.21 4.78 -0.94
N ARG A 539 41.12 5.95 -1.57
CA ARG A 539 40.57 6.10 -2.92
C ARG A 539 41.38 5.31 -3.94
N LYS A 540 42.72 5.40 -3.88
CA LYS A 540 43.63 4.66 -4.78
C LYS A 540 43.57 3.16 -4.56
N ASP A 541 43.45 2.70 -3.32
CA ASP A 541 43.40 1.27 -3.00
C ASP A 541 42.11 0.58 -3.51
N ARG A 542 41.10 1.37 -3.92
CA ARG A 542 39.78 0.91 -4.41
C ARG A 542 39.54 1.09 -5.91
N THR A 543 40.43 1.79 -6.61
CA THR A 543 40.45 1.93 -8.08
C THR A 543 41.40 0.93 -8.70
#